data_AF-A0A7V9J8Z7-F1
#
_entry.id   AF-A0A7V9J8Z7-F1
#
_cell.length_a   1.000
_cell.length_b   1.000
_cell.length_c   1.000
_cell.angle_alpha   90.00
_cell.angle_beta   90.00
_cell.angle_gamma   90.00
#
_symmetry.space_group_name_H-M   'P 1'
#
loop_
_entity.id
_entity.type
_entity.pdbx_description
1 polymer ?
#
loop_
_entity_poly.entity_id
_entity_poly.type
_entity_poly.pdbx_seq_one_letter_code
_entity_poly.pdbx_strand_id
1 'polypeptide(L)'
;MAWVEQNKSRGTTIYRGRYRDPQGRAKTAGKSTSKREAIKMAQDEEHKLRSGTWLDPNAGRITFSEYFEKQWLPNKTGEINTIAKYQMHYAAALKAGSVR
;
A
#
# COMPACT_ATOMS: atom_id res chain seq x y z
N MET A 1 16.02 -9.10 4.05
CA MET A 1 16.79 -9.70 2.95
C MET A 1 15.96 -9.65 1.67
N ALA A 2 16.39 -8.82 0.72
CA ALA A 2 15.89 -8.80 -0.66
C ALA A 2 16.44 -9.97 -1.49
N TRP A 3 15.63 -10.49 -2.41
CA TRP A 3 16.04 -11.54 -3.35
C TRP A 3 15.38 -11.36 -4.72
N VAL A 4 15.84 -12.12 -5.72
CA VAL A 4 15.25 -12.11 -7.06
C VAL A 4 14.65 -13.45 -7.40
N GLU A 5 13.42 -13.39 -7.92
CA GLU A 5 12.70 -14.53 -8.48
C GLU A 5 12.75 -14.43 -10.00
N GLN A 6 13.18 -15.52 -10.66
CA GLN A 6 13.21 -15.59 -12.12
C GLN A 6 11.95 -16.29 -12.61
N ASN A 7 11.25 -15.67 -13.56
CA ASN A 7 10.13 -16.28 -14.25
C ASN A 7 10.41 -16.28 -15.76
N LYS A 8 10.43 -17.46 -16.36
CA LYS A 8 10.61 -17.63 -17.81
C LYS A 8 9.22 -17.82 -18.41
N SER A 9 8.80 -16.89 -19.27
CA SER A 9 7.51 -16.96 -19.95
C SER A 9 7.69 -16.75 -21.46
N ARG A 10 7.22 -17.70 -22.28
CA ARG A 10 7.19 -17.66 -23.76
C ARG A 10 8.43 -16.98 -24.38
N GLY A 11 9.63 -17.46 -24.04
CA GLY A 11 10.90 -16.98 -24.59
C GLY A 11 11.52 -15.75 -23.91
N THR A 12 10.80 -15.06 -23.03
CA THR A 12 11.33 -13.91 -22.28
C THR A 12 11.61 -14.26 -20.82
N THR A 13 12.80 -13.93 -20.34
CA THR A 13 13.15 -14.04 -18.92
C THR A 13 12.79 -12.74 -18.21
N ILE A 14 11.90 -12.81 -17.24
CA ILE A 14 11.53 -11.69 -16.37
C ILE A 14 12.06 -11.96 -14.97
N TYR A 15 12.84 -11.02 -14.45
CA TYR A 15 13.34 -11.00 -13.08
C TYR A 15 12.42 -10.14 -12.21
N ARG A 16 12.02 -10.66 -11.06
CA ARG A 16 11.19 -9.96 -10.08
C ARG A 16 11.99 -9.69 -8.83
N GLY A 17 12.12 -8.43 -8.45
CA GLY A 17 12.70 -8.05 -7.16
C GLY A 17 11.69 -8.31 -6.04
N ARG A 18 12.07 -9.12 -5.05
CA ARG A 18 11.24 -9.49 -3.89
C ARG A 18 11.87 -8.96 -2.62
N TYR A 19 11.05 -8.41 -1.74
CA TYR A 19 11.44 -7.90 -0.42
C TYR A 19 10.40 -8.32 0.63
N ARG A 20 10.73 -8.17 1.91
CA ARG A 20 9.77 -8.43 3.00
C ARG A 20 9.24 -7.11 3.55
N ASP A 21 7.93 -7.00 3.73
CA ASP A 21 7.32 -5.87 4.43
C ASP A 21 7.61 -5.93 5.96
N PRO A 22 7.27 -4.88 6.73
CA PRO A 22 7.47 -4.88 8.18
C PRO A 22 6.73 -6.02 8.90
N GLN A 23 5.67 -6.54 8.29
CA GLN A 23 4.88 -7.67 8.77
C GLN A 23 5.44 -9.02 8.30
N GLY A 24 6.60 -9.05 7.65
CA GLY A 24 7.30 -10.25 7.19
C GLY A 24 6.76 -10.88 5.91
N ARG A 25 5.76 -10.30 5.26
CA ARG A 25 5.17 -10.82 4.02
C ARG A 25 6.01 -10.45 2.81
N ALA A 26 6.10 -11.38 1.86
CA ALA A 26 6.87 -11.20 0.64
C ALA A 26 6.14 -10.29 -0.37
N LYS A 27 6.67 -9.10 -0.60
CA LYS A 27 6.19 -8.11 -1.58
C LYS A 27 7.11 -8.07 -2.80
N THR A 28 6.58 -7.55 -3.90
CA THR A 28 7.30 -7.41 -5.17
C THR A 28 7.62 -5.94 -5.38
N ALA A 29 8.91 -5.60 -5.51
CA ALA A 29 9.37 -4.24 -5.80
C ALA A 29 9.09 -3.84 -7.26
N GLY A 30 9.25 -4.80 -8.18
CA GLY A 30 9.07 -4.57 -9.62
C GLY A 30 9.46 -5.77 -10.46
N LYS A 31 9.27 -5.63 -11.78
CA LYS A 31 9.66 -6.61 -12.80
C LYS A 31 10.65 -5.94 -13.74
N SER A 32 11.77 -6.57 -14.05
CA SER A 32 12.72 -6.13 -15.07
C SER A 32 13.20 -7.33 -15.91
N THR A 33 13.64 -7.07 -17.14
CA THR A 33 14.33 -8.05 -18.00
C THR A 33 15.79 -8.25 -17.58
N SER A 34 16.33 -7.40 -16.69
CA SER A 34 17.68 -7.50 -16.14
C SER A 34 17.67 -7.96 -14.67
N LYS A 35 18.45 -8.99 -14.37
CA LYS A 35 18.64 -9.49 -12.99
C LYS A 35 19.20 -8.41 -12.08
N ARG A 36 20.17 -7.62 -12.57
CA ARG A 36 20.85 -6.57 -11.80
C ARG A 36 19.88 -5.46 -11.39
N GLU A 37 19.02 -5.04 -12.32
CA GLU A 37 17.99 -4.05 -12.03
C GLU A 37 16.96 -4.56 -11.03
N ALA A 38 16.52 -5.83 -11.18
CA ALA A 38 15.60 -6.44 -10.24
C ALA A 38 16.14 -6.53 -8.81
N ILE A 39 17.45 -6.84 -8.66
CA ILE A 39 18.12 -6.82 -7.34
C ILE A 39 18.15 -5.39 -6.79
N LYS A 40 18.56 -4.42 -7.61
CA LYS A 40 18.65 -3.02 -7.19
C LYS A 40 17.30 -2.49 -6.69
N MET A 41 16.23 -2.72 -7.44
CA MET A 41 14.87 -2.33 -7.02
C MET A 41 14.47 -2.96 -5.67
N ALA A 42 14.82 -4.23 -5.45
CA ALA A 42 14.51 -4.90 -4.19
C ALA A 42 15.34 -4.35 -3.01
N GLN A 43 16.60 -3.99 -3.25
CA GLN A 43 17.47 -3.35 -2.27
C GLN A 43 17.01 -1.93 -1.94
N ASP A 44 16.55 -1.17 -2.93
CA ASP A 44 16.02 0.18 -2.73
C ASP A 44 14.77 0.15 -1.83
N GLU A 45 13.87 -0.83 -2.02
CA GLU A 45 12.71 -1.02 -1.13
C GLU A 45 13.12 -1.48 0.27
N GLU A 46 14.10 -2.39 0.39
CA GLU A 46 14.67 -2.79 1.69
C GLU A 46 15.34 -1.61 2.41
N HIS A 47 15.97 -0.69 1.67
CA HIS A 47 16.53 0.54 2.23
C HIS A 47 15.44 1.46 2.78
N LYS A 48 14.33 1.65 2.04
CA LYS A 48 13.18 2.44 2.53
C LYS A 48 12.56 1.85 3.79
N LEU A 49 12.51 0.51 3.88
CA LEU A 49 12.05 -0.20 5.07
C LEU A 49 12.96 0.10 6.27
N ARG A 50 14.28 0.03 6.06
CA ARG A 50 15.26 0.31 7.10
C ARG A 50 15.27 1.79 7.52
N SER A 51 15.07 2.71 6.59
CA SER A 51 15.00 4.15 6.86
C SER A 51 13.68 4.59 7.48
N GLY A 52 12.69 3.70 7.62
CA GLY A 52 11.35 4.02 8.11
C GLY A 52 10.51 4.87 7.16
N THR A 53 10.93 5.02 5.90
CA THR A 53 10.23 5.83 4.88
C THR A 53 9.36 4.98 3.96
N TRP A 54 9.26 3.68 4.25
CA TRP A 54 8.45 2.77 3.45
C TRP A 54 6.95 3.04 3.68
N LEU A 55 6.26 3.40 2.61
CA LEU A 55 4.81 3.53 2.55
C LEU A 55 4.24 2.28 1.89
N ASP A 56 3.15 1.71 2.44
CA ASP A 56 2.49 0.57 1.81
C ASP A 56 1.99 0.96 0.42
N PRO A 57 2.46 0.33 -0.67
CA PRO A 57 1.99 0.63 -2.01
C PRO A 57 0.49 0.40 -2.21
N ASN A 58 -0.15 -0.41 -1.35
CA ASN A 58 -1.60 -0.64 -1.38
C ASN A 58 -2.39 0.43 -0.63
N ALA A 59 -1.75 1.28 0.19
CA ALA A 59 -2.44 2.34 0.92
C ALA A 59 -3.13 3.33 -0.04
N GLY A 60 -2.58 3.54 -1.25
CA GLY A 60 -3.21 4.37 -2.28
C GLY A 60 -4.38 3.71 -3.02
N ARG A 61 -4.65 2.41 -2.81
CA ARG A 61 -5.79 1.71 -3.45
C ARG A 61 -7.07 1.79 -2.64
N ILE A 62 -6.98 2.16 -1.36
CA ILE A 62 -8.14 2.27 -0.48
C ILE A 62 -8.77 3.64 -0.76
N THR A 63 -10.06 3.67 -1.09
CA THR A 63 -10.77 4.94 -1.25
C THR A 63 -10.87 5.65 0.10
N PHE A 64 -10.99 6.98 0.08
CA PHE A 64 -11.19 7.74 1.32
C PHE A 64 -12.42 7.24 2.11
N SER A 65 -13.49 6.84 1.41
CA SER A 65 -14.68 6.25 2.03
C SER A 65 -14.37 4.94 2.76
N GLU A 66 -13.67 4.02 2.11
CA GLU A 66 -13.33 2.72 2.70
C GLU A 66 -12.39 2.88 3.90
N TYR A 67 -11.44 3.81 3.82
CA TYR A 67 -10.55 4.14 4.94
C TYR A 67 -11.32 4.73 6.13
N PHE A 68 -12.21 5.69 5.86
CA PHE A 68 -13.00 6.37 6.88
C PHE A 68 -13.88 5.37 7.66
N GLU A 69 -14.57 4.49 6.94
CA GLU A 69 -15.51 3.53 7.53
C GLU A 69 -14.82 2.36 8.23
N LYS A 70 -13.77 1.77 7.64
CA LYS A 70 -13.17 0.52 8.14
C LYS A 70 -12.02 0.71 9.12
N GLN A 71 -11.30 1.84 9.04
CA GLN A 71 -10.11 2.05 9.86
C GLN A 71 -10.22 3.25 10.77
N TRP A 72 -10.76 4.37 10.29
CA TRP A 72 -10.78 5.58 11.11
C TRP A 72 -11.90 5.54 12.15
N LEU A 73 -13.15 5.33 11.73
CA LEU A 73 -14.32 5.35 12.62
C LEU A 73 -14.25 4.31 13.76
N PRO A 74 -13.87 3.03 13.52
CA PRO A 74 -13.84 2.02 14.58
C PRO A 74 -12.72 2.23 15.60
N ASN A 75 -11.62 2.87 15.19
CA ASN A 75 -10.48 3.16 16.07
C ASN A 75 -10.66 4.47 16.87
N LYS A 76 -11.73 5.23 16.63
CA LYS A 76 -12.06 6.42 17.42
C LYS A 76 -12.91 6.05 18.62
N THR A 77 -12.26 5.95 19.77
CA THR A 77 -12.94 5.91 21.07
C THR A 77 -13.18 7.35 21.54
N GLY A 78 -14.45 7.74 21.69
CA GLY A 78 -14.86 9.08 22.12
C GLY A 78 -16.34 9.12 22.48
N GLU A 79 -16.83 10.28 22.93
CA GLU A 79 -18.27 10.46 23.20
C GLU A 79 -19.11 10.24 21.94
N ILE A 80 -20.28 9.62 22.12
CA ILE A 80 -21.22 9.24 21.06
C ILE A 80 -21.58 10.46 20.18
N ASN A 81 -21.71 11.65 20.78
CA ASN A 81 -22.01 12.90 20.09
C ASN A 81 -20.91 13.35 19.14
N THR A 82 -19.64 13.13 19.49
CA THR A 82 -18.50 13.47 18.64
C THR A 82 -18.44 12.53 17.44
N ILE A 83 -18.71 11.24 17.64
CA ILE A 83 -18.79 10.23 16.57
C ILE A 83 -19.93 10.56 15.60
N ALA A 84 -21.10 10.91 16.12
CA ALA A 84 -22.25 11.32 15.31
C ALA A 84 -21.94 12.56 14.45
N LYS A 85 -21.23 13.55 15.01
CA LYS A 85 -20.82 14.75 14.26
C LYS A 85 -19.88 14.41 13.09
N TYR A 86 -18.95 13.47 13.28
CA TYR A 86 -18.08 13.02 12.19
C TYR A 86 -18.85 12.28 11.09
N GLN A 87 -19.83 11.46 11.45
CA GLN A 87 -20.70 10.79 10.48
C GLN A 87 -21.52 11.79 9.67
N MET A 88 -22.03 12.85 10.30
CA MET A 88 -22.76 13.92 9.60
C MET A 88 -21.88 14.65 8.57
N HIS A 89 -20.65 15.02 8.95
CA HIS A 89 -19.72 15.67 8.02
C HIS A 89 -19.31 14.75 6.86
N TYR A 90 -19.14 13.45 7.12
CA TYR A 90 -18.88 12.45 6.09
C TYR A 90 -20.05 12.31 5.09
N ALA A 91 -21.28 12.21 5.59
CA ALA A 91 -22.47 12.15 4.75
C ALA A 91 -22.65 13.41 3.88
N ALA A 92 -22.35 14.59 4.44
CA ALA A 92 -22.36 15.84 3.69
C ALA A 92 -21.30 15.86 2.58
N ALA A 93 -20.09 15.34 2.84
CA ALA A 93 -19.01 15.27 1.86
C ALA A 93 -19.33 14.31 0.69
N LEU A 94 -19.94 13.15 0.97
CA LEU A 94 -20.41 12.23 -0.08
C LEU A 94 -21.50 12.86 -0.94
N LYS A 95 -22.47 13.55 -0.32
CA LYS A 95 -23.55 14.23 -1.03
C LYS A 95 -23.03 15.36 -1.93
N ALA A 96 -21.99 16.09 -1.51
CA ALA A 96 -21.36 17.13 -2.32
C ALA A 96 -20.50 16.57 -3.47
N GLY A 97 -19.88 15.40 -3.29
CA GLY A 97 -19.09 14.72 -4.34
C GLY A 97 -19.92 14.06 -5.43
N SER A 98 -21.20 13.74 -5.17
CA SER A 98 -22.13 13.12 -6.12
C SER A 98 -22.77 14.10 -7.11
N VAL A 99 -22.49 15.41 -7.02
CA VAL A 99 -23.10 16.48 -7.86
C VAL A 99 -22.15 16.94 -8.97
N ARG A 100 -21.25 16.08 -9.45
CA ARG A 100 -20.43 16.35 -10.64
C ARG A 100 -20.60 15.27 -11.69
#